data_AF-A0A821EW01-F1
#
_entry.id   AF-A0A821EW01-F1
#
_cell.length_a   1.000
_cell.length_b   1.000
_cell.length_c   1.000
_cell.angle_alpha   90.00
_cell.angle_beta   90.00
_cell.angle_gamma   90.00
#
_symmetry.space_group_name_H-M   'P 1'
#
loop_
_entity.id
_entity.type
_entity.pdbx_description
1 polymer ?
#
loop_
_entity_poly.entity_id
_entity_poly.type
_entity_poly.pdbx_seq_one_letter_code
_entity_poly.pdbx_strand_id
1 'polypeptide(L)'
;DTVYIGGQEHFYLEPNSFMVIPSNDDKEINLYFGTQDPSTAQESAAFVLGRNVNHITCHVKRIGGAFGGKATRPLPLCLATAVAAVKLGCPVRLNLDRSTDISITGHRHPFKIKYKVAFNNEGRFLGLDIQMWSNAGCTLDSSKYVMEHSMFHLGNSYEFPNLRIRGRVCKTHLPSNTAFRGFGGPQAMLACETIVEHVAAYLKCDPFDIRRINLFKEGDTTHYGQVLEQWNVPRILDELNKSSDFIQRQNNVEEFNQKNMYRKRGISMMPVKFGIGAPNEFYDQAGALVHVYKDGSVVISHGGVEMGQGLNTKMIAIAAEILSCGVDRIRISETATDKVHNATVTGGSVSSDRNGMAVKHACEQIRQRLDSLIVDKNVNISWKDLVKQAYFARLDLCARGFHPIPNLFDANFTKNQTKYSYFTQGAAVTEVELDVLTGDWHILRVDILMDVGISLNPHIDIGQIEGGFMQGIGLFTMEELIWGDEKLYKWIPPGKLFTCGVDTYKIPSFSDVPIDFRVSLLSDSLNPRAVYSSKGIGEPPVLLAASAFFALKHACQTYREQQGLSGYFTLHSPATVERLRMACADEFTYRVCLNEHEALPPRGSY
;
A
#
# COMPACT_ATOMS: atom_id res chain seq x y z
N ASP A 1 21.04 14.21 -9.89
CA ASP A 1 21.18 12.80 -10.32
C ASP A 1 19.87 12.28 -10.91
N THR A 2 19.80 11.02 -11.34
CA THR A 2 18.58 10.31 -11.78
C THR A 2 18.49 8.94 -11.11
N VAL A 3 17.30 8.59 -10.59
CA VAL A 3 16.99 7.25 -10.07
C VAL A 3 15.84 6.64 -10.87
N TYR A 4 15.90 5.34 -11.08
CA TYR A 4 14.85 4.54 -11.69
C TYR A 4 14.30 3.53 -10.70
N ILE A 5 12.99 3.29 -10.82
CA ILE A 5 12.22 2.37 -9.99
C ILE A 5 11.36 1.55 -10.95
N GLY A 6 11.54 0.24 -10.94
CA GLY A 6 10.78 -0.70 -11.76
C GLY A 6 9.29 -0.71 -11.42
N GLY A 7 8.51 -1.33 -12.31
CA GLY A 7 7.11 -1.69 -12.03
C GLY A 7 7.02 -2.93 -11.14
N GLN A 8 5.81 -3.32 -10.79
CA GLN A 8 5.54 -4.47 -9.92
C GLN A 8 4.17 -5.07 -10.24
N GLU A 9 4.11 -6.37 -10.44
CA GLU A 9 2.88 -7.14 -10.61
C GLU A 9 2.18 -7.36 -9.28
N HIS A 10 0.85 -7.19 -9.24
CA HIS A 10 0.08 -7.31 -7.99
C HIS A 10 0.16 -8.70 -7.39
N PHE A 11 0.21 -9.71 -8.26
CA PHE A 11 0.37 -11.11 -7.89
C PHE A 11 -0.61 -11.57 -6.81
N TYR A 12 -1.85 -11.06 -6.84
CA TYR A 12 -2.91 -11.62 -6.02
C TYR A 12 -3.07 -13.12 -6.30
N LEU A 13 -3.16 -13.95 -5.26
CA LEU A 13 -3.12 -15.40 -5.44
C LEU A 13 -4.33 -15.94 -6.21
N GLU A 14 -5.46 -15.25 -6.16
CA GLU A 14 -6.64 -15.51 -7.00
C GLU A 14 -6.58 -14.68 -8.30
N PRO A 15 -6.29 -15.26 -9.48
CA PRO A 15 -6.45 -14.56 -10.76
C PRO A 15 -7.89 -14.08 -10.97
N ASN A 16 -8.10 -13.16 -11.90
CA ASN A 16 -9.43 -12.64 -12.16
C ASN A 16 -10.38 -13.73 -12.69
N SER A 17 -11.52 -13.84 -12.01
CA SER A 17 -12.62 -14.76 -12.32
C SER A 17 -13.93 -13.99 -12.27
N PHE A 18 -14.77 -14.22 -13.27
CA PHE A 18 -16.03 -13.52 -13.49
C PHE A 18 -17.15 -14.52 -13.69
N MET A 19 -18.29 -14.29 -13.06
CA MET A 19 -19.52 -15.02 -13.32
C MET A 19 -20.67 -14.03 -13.42
N VAL A 20 -21.36 -14.02 -14.57
CA VAL A 20 -22.52 -13.16 -14.80
C VAL A 20 -23.74 -14.03 -15.04
N ILE A 21 -24.81 -13.75 -14.29
CA ILE A 21 -26.06 -14.51 -14.31
C ILE A 21 -27.19 -13.56 -14.73
N PRO A 22 -27.73 -13.68 -15.96
CA PRO A 22 -28.96 -13.01 -16.34
C PRO A 22 -30.15 -13.72 -15.68
N SER A 23 -31.15 -12.96 -15.25
CA SER A 23 -32.43 -13.48 -14.77
C SER A 23 -33.29 -14.01 -15.92
N ASN A 24 -34.24 -14.90 -15.59
CA ASN A 24 -35.16 -15.50 -16.57
C ASN A 24 -36.11 -14.48 -17.23
N ASP A 25 -36.38 -13.36 -16.56
CA ASP A 25 -37.26 -12.29 -17.07
C ASP A 25 -36.48 -11.21 -17.86
N ASP A 26 -35.21 -11.48 -18.17
CA ASP A 26 -34.29 -10.64 -18.96
C ASP A 26 -34.08 -9.22 -18.43
N LYS A 27 -34.55 -8.87 -17.22
CA LYS A 27 -34.40 -7.51 -16.65
C LYS A 27 -33.25 -7.42 -15.67
N GLU A 28 -33.09 -8.39 -14.78
CA GLU A 28 -32.05 -8.36 -13.75
C GLU A 28 -30.79 -9.11 -14.18
N ILE A 29 -29.63 -8.61 -13.79
CA ILE A 29 -28.32 -9.23 -14.03
C ILE A 29 -27.50 -9.18 -12.76
N ASN A 30 -26.97 -10.33 -12.36
CA ASN A 30 -26.11 -10.46 -11.20
C ASN A 30 -24.66 -10.67 -11.64
N LEU A 31 -23.76 -9.81 -11.15
CA LEU A 31 -22.31 -9.89 -11.37
C LEU A 31 -21.66 -10.49 -10.12
N TYR A 32 -20.87 -11.54 -10.28
CA TYR A 32 -20.07 -12.17 -9.23
C TYR A 32 -18.61 -12.21 -9.68
N PHE A 33 -17.77 -11.33 -9.12
CA PHE A 33 -16.35 -11.31 -9.41
C PHE A 33 -15.57 -10.56 -8.32
N GLY A 34 -14.26 -10.79 -8.24
CA GLY A 34 -13.41 -10.09 -7.29
C GLY A 34 -13.12 -8.65 -7.73
N THR A 35 -13.84 -7.67 -7.19
CA THR A 35 -13.60 -6.23 -7.42
C THR A 35 -13.56 -5.44 -6.12
N GLN A 36 -12.65 -4.47 -6.04
CA GLN A 36 -12.59 -3.50 -4.94
C GLN A 36 -13.66 -2.41 -5.06
N ASP A 37 -14.30 -2.29 -6.23
CA ASP A 37 -15.30 -1.27 -6.53
C ASP A 37 -16.56 -1.89 -7.18
N PRO A 38 -17.48 -2.43 -6.36
CA PRO A 38 -18.73 -3.01 -6.86
C PRO A 38 -19.66 -1.98 -7.51
N SER A 39 -19.66 -0.73 -7.03
CA SER A 39 -20.55 0.33 -7.53
C SER A 39 -20.19 0.74 -8.95
N THR A 40 -18.90 1.00 -9.21
CA THR A 40 -18.43 1.32 -10.57
C THR A 40 -18.69 0.15 -11.53
N ALA A 41 -18.59 -1.09 -11.05
CA ALA A 41 -18.93 -2.27 -11.84
C ALA A 41 -20.41 -2.33 -12.23
N GLN A 42 -21.31 -2.06 -11.27
CA GLN A 42 -22.75 -1.98 -11.48
C GLN A 42 -23.11 -0.90 -12.51
N GLU A 43 -22.59 0.32 -12.33
CA GLU A 43 -22.83 1.46 -13.22
C GLU A 43 -22.34 1.20 -14.63
N SER A 44 -21.13 0.67 -14.77
CA SER A 44 -20.52 0.40 -16.08
C SER A 44 -21.24 -0.73 -16.82
N ALA A 45 -21.68 -1.77 -16.11
CA ALA A 45 -22.46 -2.85 -16.70
C ALA A 45 -23.83 -2.35 -17.17
N ALA A 46 -24.49 -1.51 -16.37
CA ALA A 46 -25.75 -0.87 -16.76
C ALA A 46 -25.58 -0.04 -18.04
N PHE A 47 -24.51 0.76 -18.12
CA PHE A 47 -24.18 1.56 -19.29
C PHE A 47 -23.95 0.71 -20.54
N VAL A 48 -23.07 -0.30 -20.47
CA VAL A 48 -22.73 -1.15 -21.64
C VAL A 48 -23.92 -1.96 -22.14
N LEU A 49 -24.81 -2.38 -21.24
CA LEU A 49 -25.97 -3.20 -21.58
C LEU A 49 -27.21 -2.37 -21.94
N GLY A 50 -27.14 -1.04 -21.85
CA GLY A 50 -28.28 -0.16 -22.10
C GLY A 50 -29.42 -0.34 -21.10
N ARG A 51 -29.09 -0.54 -19.82
CA ARG A 51 -30.05 -0.79 -18.72
C ARG A 51 -29.94 0.28 -17.63
N ASN A 52 -30.98 0.37 -16.81
CA ASN A 52 -30.92 1.16 -15.57
C ASN A 52 -30.03 0.47 -14.53
N VAL A 53 -29.38 1.25 -13.66
CA VAL A 53 -28.47 0.73 -12.62
C VAL A 53 -29.19 -0.22 -11.66
N ASN A 54 -30.48 0.00 -11.39
CA ASN A 54 -31.30 -0.86 -10.54
C ASN A 54 -31.62 -2.24 -11.11
N HIS A 55 -31.24 -2.51 -12.36
CA HIS A 55 -31.35 -3.82 -13.00
C HIS A 55 -30.07 -4.65 -12.86
N ILE A 56 -29.00 -4.07 -12.32
CA ILE A 56 -27.71 -4.73 -12.16
C ILE A 56 -27.41 -4.84 -10.67
N THR A 57 -26.98 -6.00 -10.20
CA THR A 57 -26.46 -6.17 -8.84
C THR A 57 -25.05 -6.76 -8.90
N CYS A 58 -24.09 -6.10 -8.25
CA CYS A 58 -22.74 -6.63 -8.12
C CYS A 58 -22.56 -7.21 -6.71
N HIS A 59 -22.13 -8.46 -6.63
CA HIS A 59 -21.91 -9.20 -5.39
C HIS A 59 -20.42 -9.54 -5.23
N VAL A 60 -19.86 -9.22 -4.06
CA VAL A 60 -18.50 -9.57 -3.69
C VAL A 60 -18.49 -10.12 -2.27
N LYS A 61 -18.29 -11.44 -2.15
CA LYS A 61 -18.18 -12.10 -0.84
C LYS A 61 -16.81 -11.88 -0.19
N ARG A 62 -15.75 -12.10 -0.97
CA ARG A 62 -14.34 -11.90 -0.63
C ARG A 62 -13.49 -11.89 -1.90
N ILE A 63 -12.23 -11.48 -1.79
CA ILE A 63 -11.24 -11.54 -2.86
C ILE A 63 -9.96 -12.22 -2.33
N GLY A 64 -9.36 -13.11 -3.12
CA GLY A 64 -8.07 -13.76 -2.81
C GLY A 64 -6.86 -12.86 -3.11
N GLY A 65 -6.82 -11.68 -2.48
CA GLY A 65 -5.83 -10.62 -2.73
C GLY A 65 -6.23 -9.69 -3.87
N ALA A 66 -5.85 -8.41 -3.78
CA ALA A 66 -6.21 -7.39 -4.76
C ALA A 66 -5.13 -6.31 -4.93
N PHE A 67 -4.70 -5.69 -3.82
CA PHE A 67 -3.58 -4.73 -3.77
C PHE A 67 -3.72 -3.52 -4.70
N GLY A 68 -4.93 -3.15 -5.14
CA GLY A 68 -5.20 -2.09 -6.11
C GLY A 68 -5.51 -2.60 -7.52
N GLY A 69 -4.98 -3.77 -7.88
CA GLY A 69 -5.12 -4.36 -9.22
C GLY A 69 -6.55 -4.77 -9.56
N LYS A 70 -7.41 -4.95 -8.54
CA LYS A 70 -8.83 -5.29 -8.72
C LYS A 70 -9.77 -4.08 -8.52
N ALA A 71 -9.26 -2.85 -8.57
CA ALA A 71 -10.11 -1.65 -8.52
C ALA A 71 -10.76 -1.34 -9.87
N THR A 72 -9.96 -1.26 -10.94
CA THR A 72 -10.44 -0.84 -12.28
C THR A 72 -10.18 -1.88 -13.37
N ARG A 73 -9.12 -2.69 -13.22
CA ARG A 73 -8.59 -3.54 -14.30
C ARG A 73 -9.42 -4.77 -14.64
N PRO A 74 -10.13 -5.41 -13.70
CA PRO A 74 -11.02 -6.51 -14.03
C PRO A 74 -12.29 -6.04 -14.76
N LEU A 75 -12.62 -4.75 -14.67
CA LEU A 75 -13.89 -4.21 -15.13
C LEU A 75 -14.16 -4.47 -16.62
N PRO A 76 -13.26 -4.16 -17.59
CA PRO A 76 -13.52 -4.43 -19.00
C PRO A 76 -13.86 -5.90 -19.31
N LEU A 77 -13.24 -6.84 -18.60
CA LEU A 77 -13.49 -8.28 -18.77
C LEU A 77 -14.82 -8.70 -18.15
N CYS A 78 -15.19 -8.11 -17.01
CA CYS A 78 -16.53 -8.29 -16.45
C CYS A 78 -17.61 -7.79 -17.43
N LEU A 79 -17.40 -6.62 -18.04
CA LEU A 79 -18.33 -6.06 -19.03
C LEU A 79 -18.45 -6.93 -20.28
N ALA A 80 -17.33 -7.44 -20.80
CA ALA A 80 -17.34 -8.40 -21.91
C ALA A 80 -18.10 -9.69 -21.55
N THR A 81 -17.89 -10.19 -20.34
CA THR A 81 -18.62 -11.37 -19.81
C THR A 81 -20.11 -11.09 -19.69
N ALA A 82 -20.50 -9.90 -19.26
CA ALA A 82 -21.90 -9.50 -19.14
C ALA A 82 -22.60 -9.38 -20.49
N VAL A 83 -21.92 -8.82 -21.50
CA VAL A 83 -22.42 -8.78 -22.88
C VAL A 83 -22.64 -10.19 -23.42
N ALA A 84 -21.69 -11.11 -23.19
CA ALA A 84 -21.83 -12.51 -23.60
C ALA A 84 -23.02 -13.20 -22.90
N ALA A 85 -23.17 -12.99 -21.59
CA ALA A 85 -24.26 -13.58 -20.80
C ALA A 85 -25.64 -13.13 -21.29
N VAL A 86 -25.83 -11.82 -21.51
CA VAL A 86 -27.08 -11.27 -22.03
C VAL A 86 -27.32 -11.75 -23.47
N LYS A 87 -26.30 -11.78 -24.32
CA LYS A 87 -26.45 -12.20 -25.71
C LYS A 87 -26.86 -13.68 -25.85
N LEU A 88 -26.34 -14.54 -24.97
CA LEU A 88 -26.60 -15.97 -24.98
C LEU A 88 -27.83 -16.36 -24.14
N GLY A 89 -28.34 -15.46 -23.31
CA GLY A 89 -29.48 -15.74 -22.41
C GLY A 89 -29.15 -16.81 -21.36
N CYS A 90 -27.89 -16.92 -20.94
CA CYS A 90 -27.47 -17.93 -19.96
C CYS A 90 -26.32 -17.43 -19.07
N PRO A 91 -26.08 -18.09 -17.92
CA PRO A 91 -24.92 -17.79 -17.09
C PRO A 91 -23.60 -17.98 -17.85
N VAL A 92 -22.70 -17.00 -17.79
CA VAL A 92 -21.36 -17.07 -18.40
C VAL A 92 -20.31 -16.91 -17.31
N ARG A 93 -19.28 -17.76 -17.36
CA ARG A 93 -18.08 -17.68 -16.51
C ARG A 93 -16.83 -17.50 -17.35
N LEU A 94 -15.97 -16.57 -16.96
CA LEU A 94 -14.64 -16.35 -17.52
C LEU A 94 -13.60 -16.43 -16.40
N ASN A 95 -12.60 -17.30 -16.57
CA ASN A 95 -11.48 -17.44 -15.64
C ASN A 95 -10.18 -17.17 -16.40
N LEU A 96 -9.33 -16.29 -15.88
CA LEU A 96 -7.99 -16.08 -16.44
C LEU A 96 -7.00 -17.07 -15.87
N ASP A 97 -6.09 -17.55 -16.73
CA ASP A 97 -4.84 -18.14 -16.24
C ASP A 97 -3.89 -17.02 -15.76
N ARG A 98 -2.85 -17.40 -15.00
CA ARG A 98 -1.90 -16.44 -14.41
C ARG A 98 -1.20 -15.61 -15.49
N SER A 99 -0.77 -16.24 -16.58
CA SER A 99 -0.02 -15.57 -17.65
C SER A 99 -0.83 -14.53 -18.39
N THR A 100 -2.10 -14.83 -18.66
CA THR A 100 -3.03 -13.89 -19.28
C THR A 100 -3.33 -12.75 -18.31
N ASP A 101 -3.57 -13.05 -17.03
CA ASP A 101 -3.83 -12.04 -16.01
C ASP A 101 -2.70 -11.01 -15.93
N ILE A 102 -1.46 -11.45 -15.68
CA ILE A 102 -0.28 -10.56 -15.60
C ILE A 102 -0.12 -9.75 -16.89
N SER A 103 -0.35 -10.35 -18.06
CA SER A 103 -0.12 -9.69 -19.34
C SER A 103 -1.10 -8.54 -19.65
N ILE A 104 -2.29 -8.50 -19.04
CA ILE A 104 -3.35 -7.58 -19.43
C ILE A 104 -3.84 -6.65 -18.32
N THR A 105 -3.67 -7.02 -17.05
CA THR A 105 -4.23 -6.25 -15.93
C THR A 105 -3.38 -5.03 -15.61
N GLY A 106 -2.11 -5.00 -16.04
CA GLY A 106 -1.19 -3.91 -15.80
C GLY A 106 -0.67 -3.89 -14.37
N HIS A 107 0.30 -3.03 -14.10
CA HIS A 107 1.18 -3.17 -12.94
C HIS A 107 1.23 -1.87 -12.10
N ARG A 108 2.07 -1.85 -11.07
CA ARG A 108 2.59 -0.61 -10.48
C ARG A 108 3.37 0.17 -11.55
N HIS A 109 3.17 1.48 -11.60
CA HIS A 109 3.91 2.38 -12.48
C HIS A 109 5.42 2.36 -12.20
N PRO A 110 6.25 2.05 -13.21
CA PRO A 110 7.67 2.39 -13.21
C PRO A 110 7.86 3.91 -13.18
N PHE A 111 8.90 4.36 -12.49
CA PHE A 111 9.24 5.78 -12.36
C PHE A 111 10.69 6.05 -12.78
N LYS A 112 10.85 7.13 -13.54
CA LYS A 112 12.11 7.86 -13.70
C LYS A 112 12.03 9.13 -12.89
N ILE A 113 13.02 9.40 -12.04
CA ILE A 113 13.03 10.58 -11.18
C ILE A 113 14.39 11.27 -11.29
N LYS A 114 14.38 12.55 -11.72
CA LYS A 114 15.57 13.39 -11.82
C LYS A 114 15.51 14.47 -10.76
N TYR A 115 16.59 14.65 -10.01
CA TYR A 115 16.64 15.60 -8.91
C TYR A 115 17.90 16.47 -8.91
N LYS A 116 17.78 17.66 -8.32
CA LYS A 116 18.87 18.54 -7.89
C LYS A 116 18.54 19.04 -6.49
N VAL A 117 19.42 18.73 -5.53
CA VAL A 117 19.28 19.14 -4.12
C VAL A 117 20.34 20.18 -3.77
N ALA A 118 19.98 21.14 -2.92
CA ALA A 118 20.88 22.09 -2.29
C ALA A 118 20.88 21.83 -0.78
N PHE A 119 22.06 21.81 -0.16
CA PHE A 119 22.27 21.56 1.26
C PHE A 119 23.48 22.33 1.77
N ASN A 120 23.58 22.54 3.09
CA ASN A 120 24.73 23.19 3.72
C ASN A 120 25.77 22.15 4.23
N ASN A 121 26.87 22.61 4.83
CA ASN A 121 27.95 21.74 5.30
C ASN A 121 27.52 20.79 6.43
N GLU A 122 26.49 21.15 7.19
CA GLU A 122 25.90 20.30 8.23
C GLU A 122 24.93 19.26 7.67
N GLY A 123 24.61 19.31 6.37
CA GLY A 123 23.67 18.39 5.72
C GLY A 123 22.21 18.82 5.76
N ARG A 124 21.90 20.04 6.21
CA ARG A 124 20.53 20.60 6.19
C ARG A 124 20.10 20.89 4.76
N PHE A 125 18.91 20.46 4.39
CA PHE A 125 18.34 20.76 3.09
C PHE A 125 17.92 22.23 2.99
N LEU A 126 18.37 22.87 1.91
CA LEU A 126 18.03 24.25 1.57
C LEU A 126 17.01 24.31 0.44
N GLY A 127 17.05 23.34 -0.48
CA GLY A 127 16.02 23.21 -1.52
C GLY A 127 16.16 22.00 -2.41
N LEU A 128 15.08 21.68 -3.12
CA LEU A 128 14.98 20.53 -4.01
C LEU A 128 14.20 20.90 -5.29
N ASP A 129 14.80 20.67 -6.45
CA ASP A 129 14.12 20.68 -7.75
C ASP A 129 14.07 19.25 -8.29
N ILE A 130 12.87 18.73 -8.45
CA ILE A 130 12.64 17.34 -8.85
C ILE A 130 11.65 17.24 -10.01
N GLN A 131 11.91 16.27 -10.89
CA GLN A 131 11.06 15.90 -12.01
C GLN A 131 10.80 14.40 -11.97
N MET A 132 9.53 14.01 -12.07
CA MET A 132 9.07 12.63 -12.01
C MET A 132 8.33 12.29 -13.30
N TRP A 133 8.67 11.16 -13.91
CA TRP A 133 7.95 10.60 -15.04
C TRP A 133 7.47 9.19 -14.67
N SER A 134 6.16 8.94 -14.79
CA SER A 134 5.58 7.62 -14.61
C SER A 134 5.19 7.01 -15.95
N ASN A 135 5.45 5.73 -16.15
CA ASN A 135 4.94 5.01 -17.32
C ASN A 135 3.51 4.53 -17.05
N ALA A 136 2.52 5.12 -17.72
CA ALA A 136 1.10 4.84 -17.55
C ALA A 136 0.60 3.63 -18.34
N GLY A 137 1.34 3.21 -19.36
CA GLY A 137 0.83 2.30 -20.39
C GLY A 137 -0.09 3.01 -21.39
N CYS A 138 -0.98 2.24 -22.00
CA CYS A 138 -1.79 2.66 -23.15
C CYS A 138 -2.99 3.56 -22.81
N THR A 139 -3.44 3.57 -21.55
CA THR A 139 -4.56 4.42 -21.08
C THR A 139 -4.22 5.16 -19.81
N LEU A 140 -5.04 6.13 -19.41
CA LEU A 140 -4.77 6.93 -18.21
C LEU A 140 -5.02 6.15 -16.92
N ASP A 141 -6.13 5.40 -16.82
CA ASP A 141 -6.57 4.74 -15.58
C ASP A 141 -6.41 5.68 -14.36
N SER A 142 -5.80 5.19 -13.27
CA SER A 142 -5.51 5.94 -12.05
C SER A 142 -4.19 6.73 -12.12
N SER A 143 -3.49 6.75 -13.25
CA SER A 143 -2.10 7.22 -13.36
C SER A 143 -1.91 8.69 -12.98
N LYS A 144 -2.91 9.54 -13.25
CA LYS A 144 -2.90 10.95 -12.80
C LYS A 144 -2.83 11.01 -11.28
N TYR A 145 -3.73 10.32 -10.59
CA TYR A 145 -3.81 10.33 -9.13
C TYR A 145 -2.59 9.69 -8.48
N VAL A 146 -2.01 8.66 -9.10
CA VAL A 146 -0.73 8.07 -8.65
C VAL A 146 0.38 9.12 -8.67
N MET A 147 0.51 9.89 -9.76
CA MET A 147 1.51 10.97 -9.84
C MET A 147 1.25 12.06 -8.79
N GLU A 148 0.00 12.48 -8.61
CA GLU A 148 -0.35 13.50 -7.60
C GLU A 148 0.02 13.02 -6.19
N HIS A 149 -0.34 11.77 -5.85
CA HIS A 149 -0.02 11.16 -4.56
C HIS A 149 1.49 10.99 -4.36
N SER A 150 2.24 10.62 -5.39
CA SER A 150 3.72 10.64 -5.39
C SER A 150 4.27 12.02 -5.05
N MET A 151 3.73 13.09 -5.64
CA MET A 151 4.17 14.46 -5.38
C MET A 151 3.90 14.89 -3.93
N PHE A 152 2.78 14.45 -3.33
CA PHE A 152 2.48 14.73 -1.92
C PHE A 152 3.35 13.91 -0.95
N HIS A 153 3.83 12.73 -1.33
CA HIS A 153 4.63 11.86 -0.46
C HIS A 153 6.15 12.02 -0.60
N LEU A 154 6.62 12.80 -1.58
CA LEU A 154 8.05 12.98 -1.85
C LEU A 154 8.86 13.41 -0.63
N GLY A 155 8.33 14.27 0.24
CA GLY A 155 9.07 14.77 1.39
C GLY A 155 9.33 13.70 2.46
N ASN A 156 8.65 12.55 2.41
CA ASN A 156 8.62 11.58 3.51
C ASN A 156 8.45 12.31 4.87
N SER A 157 9.46 12.21 5.73
CA SER A 157 9.52 12.78 7.07
C SER A 157 10.43 14.02 7.15
N TYR A 158 10.88 14.56 6.01
CA TYR A 158 11.88 15.62 5.95
C TYR A 158 11.35 16.93 5.39
N GLU A 159 11.86 18.03 5.94
CA GLU A 159 11.58 19.37 5.46
C GLU A 159 12.50 19.75 4.28
N PHE A 160 11.90 20.22 3.19
CA PHE A 160 12.61 20.89 2.09
C PHE A 160 12.08 22.32 1.97
N PRO A 161 12.76 23.32 2.57
CA PRO A 161 12.22 24.68 2.68
C PRO A 161 11.88 25.34 1.34
N ASN A 162 12.69 25.05 0.31
CA ASN A 162 12.45 25.54 -1.06
C ASN A 162 12.25 24.34 -1.99
N LEU A 163 11.02 24.07 -2.41
CA LEU A 163 10.69 22.86 -3.16
C LEU A 163 10.01 23.18 -4.49
N ARG A 164 10.50 22.57 -5.57
CA ARG A 164 9.85 22.54 -6.89
C ARG A 164 9.67 21.10 -7.35
N ILE A 165 8.42 20.67 -7.52
CA ILE A 165 8.06 19.32 -7.98
C ILE A 165 7.34 19.42 -9.33
N ARG A 166 7.74 18.59 -10.29
CA ARG A 166 7.05 18.44 -11.58
C ARG A 166 6.80 16.97 -11.89
N GLY A 167 5.53 16.58 -12.01
CA GLY A 167 5.13 15.22 -12.42
C GLY A 167 4.66 15.17 -13.87
N ARG A 168 5.01 14.10 -14.60
CA ARG A 168 4.48 13.81 -15.94
C ARG A 168 4.05 12.35 -16.04
N VAL A 169 2.82 12.14 -16.51
CA VAL A 169 2.28 10.82 -16.80
C VAL A 169 2.53 10.51 -18.26
N CYS A 170 3.33 9.49 -18.54
CA CYS A 170 3.77 9.13 -19.89
C CYS A 170 2.92 8.01 -20.46
N LYS A 171 2.20 8.28 -21.56
CA LYS A 171 1.53 7.25 -22.35
C LYS A 171 2.57 6.42 -23.12
N THR A 172 2.43 5.11 -23.09
CA THR A 172 3.25 4.16 -23.87
C THR A 172 2.36 3.10 -24.53
N HIS A 173 2.96 2.15 -25.25
CA HIS A 173 2.24 1.04 -25.89
C HIS A 173 2.22 -0.24 -25.03
N LEU A 174 2.41 -0.11 -23.72
CA LEU A 174 2.33 -1.21 -22.75
C LEU A 174 0.92 -1.31 -22.15
N PRO A 175 0.55 -2.43 -21.47
CA PRO A 175 -0.68 -2.51 -20.70
C PRO A 175 -0.83 -1.34 -19.74
N SER A 176 -2.06 -0.86 -19.55
CA SER A 176 -2.31 0.28 -18.69
C SER A 176 -2.03 -0.07 -17.22
N ASN A 177 -1.05 0.59 -16.63
CA ASN A 177 -0.73 0.48 -15.22
C ASN A 177 -1.84 1.11 -14.36
N THR A 178 -1.90 0.72 -13.09
CA THR A 178 -3.02 1.04 -12.20
C THR A 178 -2.59 1.28 -10.76
N ALA A 179 -3.56 1.40 -9.86
CA ALA A 179 -3.35 1.44 -8.43
C ALA A 179 -2.55 0.22 -7.95
N PHE A 180 -1.56 0.45 -7.10
CA PHE A 180 -0.89 -0.59 -6.33
C PHE A 180 -0.75 -0.08 -4.90
N ARG A 181 -0.85 -0.95 -3.89
CA ARG A 181 -0.55 -0.66 -2.47
C ARG A 181 0.60 0.37 -2.30
N GLY A 182 0.27 1.52 -1.72
CA GLY A 182 1.17 2.68 -1.55
C GLY A 182 0.96 3.80 -2.57
N PHE A 183 0.29 3.51 -3.69
CA PHE A 183 -0.28 4.46 -4.65
C PHE A 183 0.67 5.57 -5.15
N GLY A 184 1.92 5.23 -5.45
CA GLY A 184 2.94 6.21 -5.89
C GLY A 184 3.87 6.69 -4.78
N GLY A 185 3.48 6.49 -3.52
CA GLY A 185 4.29 6.77 -2.33
C GLY A 185 5.63 6.03 -2.31
N PRO A 186 5.68 4.70 -2.52
CA PRO A 186 6.93 3.94 -2.57
C PRO A 186 7.94 4.51 -3.58
N GLN A 187 7.47 4.92 -4.77
CA GLN A 187 8.33 5.49 -5.80
C GLN A 187 8.89 6.87 -5.40
N ALA A 188 8.05 7.75 -4.87
CA ALA A 188 8.47 9.07 -4.43
C ALA A 188 9.44 9.00 -3.24
N MET A 189 9.15 8.13 -2.29
CA MET A 189 9.93 8.02 -1.05
C MET A 189 11.29 7.36 -1.27
N LEU A 190 11.41 6.35 -2.14
CA LEU A 190 12.74 5.82 -2.48
C LEU A 190 13.63 6.91 -3.09
N ALA A 191 13.08 7.81 -3.91
CA ALA A 191 13.83 8.94 -4.43
C ALA A 191 14.23 9.94 -3.34
N CYS A 192 13.35 10.21 -2.36
CA CYS A 192 13.67 11.03 -1.21
C CYS A 192 14.85 10.47 -0.41
N GLU A 193 14.79 9.19 -0.08
CA GLU A 193 15.84 8.51 0.67
C GLU A 193 17.13 8.37 -0.13
N THR A 194 17.04 8.20 -1.45
CA THR A 194 18.22 8.26 -2.33
C THR A 194 18.91 9.63 -2.26
N ILE A 195 18.15 10.72 -2.14
CA ILE A 195 18.70 12.06 -1.95
C ILE A 195 19.42 12.16 -0.61
N VAL A 196 18.82 11.66 0.47
CA VAL A 196 19.44 11.59 1.81
C VAL A 196 20.78 10.85 1.75
N GLU A 197 20.80 9.65 1.18
CA GLU A 197 22.01 8.83 1.01
C GLU A 197 23.07 9.52 0.16
N HIS A 198 22.66 10.23 -0.91
CA HIS A 198 23.60 10.98 -1.75
C HIS A 198 24.25 12.12 -0.98
N VAL A 199 23.47 12.90 -0.23
CA VAL A 199 24.00 14.00 0.58
C VAL A 199 24.95 13.47 1.66
N ALA A 200 24.58 12.38 2.33
CA ALA A 200 25.43 11.71 3.33
C ALA A 200 26.77 11.26 2.72
N ALA A 201 26.74 10.60 1.57
CA ALA A 201 27.95 10.17 0.86
C ALA A 201 28.84 11.35 0.43
N TYR A 202 28.25 12.46 -0.01
CA TYR A 202 29.00 13.67 -0.37
C TYR A 202 29.68 14.31 0.84
N LEU A 203 28.99 14.38 1.98
CA LEU A 203 29.50 14.95 3.23
C LEU A 203 30.36 13.97 4.04
N LYS A 204 30.38 12.69 3.64
CA LYS A 204 31.09 11.59 4.33
C LYS A 204 30.65 11.45 5.79
N CYS A 205 29.35 11.47 6.01
CA CYS A 205 28.73 11.26 7.31
C CYS A 205 27.69 10.13 7.26
N ASP A 206 27.17 9.77 8.44
CA ASP A 206 26.12 8.76 8.54
C ASP A 206 24.81 9.27 7.91
N PRO A 207 24.18 8.50 7.01
CA PRO A 207 22.85 8.81 6.50
C PRO A 207 21.80 9.06 7.59
N PHE A 208 21.88 8.35 8.72
CA PHE A 208 21.01 8.55 9.88
C PHE A 208 21.12 9.98 10.45
N ASP A 209 22.30 10.57 10.46
CA ASP A 209 22.49 11.96 10.90
C ASP A 209 21.78 12.93 9.95
N ILE A 210 21.93 12.73 8.63
CA ILE A 210 21.22 13.53 7.62
C ILE A 210 19.70 13.38 7.77
N ARG A 211 19.20 12.18 8.06
CA ARG A 211 17.77 11.96 8.36
C ARG A 211 17.34 12.76 9.57
N ARG A 212 18.04 12.62 10.71
CA ARG A 212 17.68 13.24 11.99
C ARG A 212 17.63 14.75 11.91
N ILE A 213 18.65 15.37 11.31
CA ILE A 213 18.69 16.84 11.23
C ILE A 213 17.55 17.37 10.36
N ASN A 214 17.14 16.68 9.30
CA ASN A 214 16.14 17.19 8.36
C ASN A 214 14.69 16.80 8.72
N LEU A 215 14.44 16.10 9.84
CA LEU A 215 13.08 15.78 10.26
C LEU A 215 12.23 17.04 10.45
N PHE A 216 10.96 16.94 10.08
CA PHE A 216 9.94 17.89 10.54
C PHE A 216 9.88 17.93 12.07
N LYS A 217 9.26 18.98 12.60
CA LYS A 217 8.87 19.17 13.99
C LYS A 217 7.35 19.22 14.12
N GLU A 218 6.86 19.00 15.34
CA GLU A 218 5.44 19.19 15.66
C GLU A 218 5.02 20.62 15.27
N GLY A 219 3.89 20.75 14.57
CA GLY A 219 3.37 22.04 14.10
C GLY A 219 4.00 22.56 12.80
N ASP A 220 5.05 21.92 12.28
CA ASP A 220 5.57 22.25 10.96
C ASP A 220 4.53 21.98 9.87
N THR A 221 4.71 22.61 8.73
CA THR A 221 3.80 22.51 7.60
C THR A 221 4.46 21.77 6.45
N THR A 222 3.75 20.80 5.88
CA THR A 222 4.15 20.12 4.65
C THR A 222 4.22 21.09 3.47
N HIS A 223 4.89 20.69 2.37
CA HIS A 223 5.03 21.53 1.18
C HIS A 223 3.72 21.88 0.47
N TYR A 224 2.60 21.25 0.85
CA TYR A 224 1.26 21.53 0.36
C TYR A 224 0.36 22.23 1.40
N GLY A 225 0.94 22.77 2.48
CA GLY A 225 0.23 23.62 3.43
C GLY A 225 -0.49 22.88 4.57
N GLN A 226 -0.32 21.56 4.72
CA GLN A 226 -0.92 20.83 5.84
C GLN A 226 -0.01 20.85 7.06
N VAL A 227 -0.55 21.30 8.19
CA VAL A 227 0.09 21.25 9.51
C VAL A 227 0.22 19.80 9.99
N LEU A 228 1.39 19.47 10.53
CA LEU A 228 1.67 18.18 11.16
C LEU A 228 1.27 18.23 12.63
N GLU A 229 0.30 17.39 12.99
CA GLU A 229 -0.16 17.17 14.35
C GLU A 229 0.23 15.76 14.79
N GLN A 230 0.55 15.57 16.07
CA GLN A 230 0.93 14.29 16.65
C GLN A 230 2.14 13.65 15.94
N TRP A 231 3.18 14.44 15.74
CA TRP A 231 4.43 14.08 15.10
C TRP A 231 5.30 13.22 16.01
N ASN A 232 5.13 11.91 15.87
CA ASN A 232 5.77 10.87 16.65
C ASN A 232 7.06 10.33 16.00
N VAL A 233 7.40 10.69 14.76
CA VAL A 233 8.59 10.15 14.06
C VAL A 233 9.89 10.26 14.89
N PRO A 234 10.22 11.40 15.55
CA PRO A 234 11.42 11.47 16.39
C PRO A 234 11.41 10.46 17.54
N ARG A 235 10.27 10.32 18.23
CA ARG A 235 10.05 9.35 19.31
C ARG A 235 10.22 7.91 18.80
N ILE A 236 9.61 7.60 17.66
CA ILE A 236 9.68 6.29 17.01
C ILE A 236 11.14 5.93 16.69
N LEU A 237 11.91 6.86 16.11
CA LEU A 237 13.32 6.63 15.80
C LEU A 237 14.16 6.41 17.07
N ASP A 238 13.93 7.19 18.13
CA ASP A 238 14.67 7.04 19.39
C ASP A 238 14.35 5.71 20.11
N GLU A 239 13.08 5.31 20.14
CA GLU A 239 12.64 4.01 20.69
C GLU A 239 13.17 2.84 19.85
N LEU A 240 13.10 2.94 18.51
CA LEU A 240 13.59 1.90 17.62
C LEU A 240 15.12 1.78 17.67
N ASN A 241 15.84 2.90 17.74
CA ASN A 241 17.30 2.90 17.92
C ASN A 241 17.74 2.12 19.16
N LYS A 242 17.02 2.29 20.28
CA LYS A 242 17.28 1.55 21.52
C LYS A 242 16.85 0.09 21.43
N SER A 243 15.60 -0.18 21.04
CA SER A 243 15.03 -1.54 21.05
C SER A 243 15.63 -2.48 20.00
N SER A 244 16.17 -1.93 18.90
CA SER A 244 16.82 -2.70 17.85
C SER A 244 18.33 -2.87 18.05
N ASP A 245 18.92 -2.25 19.09
CA ASP A 245 20.36 -2.16 19.32
C ASP A 245 21.12 -1.57 18.11
N PHE A 246 20.53 -0.58 17.42
CA PHE A 246 21.00 -0.11 16.11
C PHE A 246 22.48 0.30 16.10
N ILE A 247 22.89 1.17 17.03
CA ILE A 247 24.29 1.63 17.13
C ILE A 247 25.26 0.46 17.37
N GLN A 248 24.90 -0.47 18.26
CA GLN A 248 25.75 -1.63 18.53
C GLN A 248 25.87 -2.53 17.29
N ARG A 249 24.77 -2.77 16.57
CA ARG A 249 24.77 -3.57 15.36
C ARG A 249 25.51 -2.90 14.22
N GLN A 250 25.47 -1.58 14.13
CA GLN A 250 26.25 -0.83 13.16
C GLN A 250 27.75 -1.04 13.36
N ASN A 251 28.24 -0.97 14.60
CA ASN A 251 29.63 -1.32 14.94
C ASN A 251 29.95 -2.79 14.60
N ASN A 252 29.04 -3.71 14.87
CA ASN A 252 29.23 -5.13 14.55
C ASN A 252 29.30 -5.37 13.02
N VAL A 253 28.52 -4.62 12.24
CA VAL A 253 28.56 -4.66 10.77
C VAL A 253 29.91 -4.18 10.25
N GLU A 254 30.44 -3.08 10.78
CA GLU A 254 31.78 -2.59 10.43
C GLU A 254 32.86 -3.62 10.75
N GLU A 255 32.84 -4.20 11.95
CA GLU A 255 33.77 -5.25 12.37
C GLU A 255 33.69 -6.48 11.46
N PHE A 256 32.47 -6.92 11.12
CA PHE A 256 32.25 -8.02 10.18
C PHE A 256 32.84 -7.71 8.81
N ASN A 257 32.62 -6.50 8.30
CA ASN A 257 33.08 -6.06 6.98
C ASN A 257 34.60 -5.94 6.87
N GLN A 258 35.30 -5.67 7.98
CA GLN A 258 36.77 -5.68 8.03
C GLN A 258 37.34 -7.10 7.99
N LYS A 259 36.65 -8.08 8.60
CA LYS A 259 37.11 -9.48 8.70
C LYS A 259 36.75 -10.34 7.49
N ASN A 260 35.74 -9.95 6.71
CA ASN A 260 35.21 -10.75 5.61
C ASN A 260 35.40 -10.03 4.28
N MET A 261 36.16 -10.61 3.34
CA MET A 261 36.42 -9.99 2.04
C MET A 261 35.22 -10.07 1.09
N TYR A 262 34.65 -11.27 0.94
CA TYR A 262 33.61 -11.57 -0.06
C TYR A 262 32.18 -11.62 0.49
N ARG A 263 32.01 -11.37 1.78
CA ARG A 263 30.72 -11.24 2.44
C ARG A 263 30.66 -9.88 3.10
N LYS A 264 29.62 -9.11 2.81
CA LYS A 264 29.40 -7.80 3.40
C LYS A 264 28.05 -7.69 4.05
N ARG A 265 28.02 -7.03 5.20
CA ARG A 265 26.78 -6.63 5.83
C ARG A 265 26.53 -5.15 5.62
N GLY A 266 25.26 -4.81 5.65
CA GLY A 266 24.80 -3.43 5.71
C GLY A 266 23.60 -3.34 6.61
N ILE A 267 23.45 -2.17 7.23
CA ILE A 267 22.32 -1.86 8.10
C ILE A 267 21.81 -0.46 7.76
N SER A 268 20.50 -0.25 7.81
CA SER A 268 19.86 1.04 7.56
C SER A 268 18.65 1.23 8.46
N MET A 269 18.49 2.46 8.97
CA MET A 269 17.29 2.91 9.69
C MET A 269 16.60 4.01 8.91
N MET A 270 15.28 3.88 8.70
CA MET A 270 14.52 4.81 7.87
C MET A 270 13.10 5.04 8.45
N PRO A 271 12.65 6.31 8.53
CA PRO A 271 11.30 6.65 8.93
C PRO A 271 10.30 6.60 7.76
N VAL A 272 9.01 6.57 8.07
CA VAL A 272 7.91 6.79 7.13
C VAL A 272 6.89 7.77 7.71
N LYS A 273 6.40 8.68 6.87
CA LYS A 273 5.15 9.41 7.05
C LYS A 273 4.25 9.16 5.85
N PHE A 274 3.08 8.58 6.09
CA PHE A 274 2.11 8.25 5.04
C PHE A 274 0.77 8.93 5.30
N GLY A 275 0.31 9.72 4.33
CA GLY A 275 -0.96 10.43 4.40
C GLY A 275 -2.15 9.52 4.13
N ILE A 276 -3.11 9.49 5.05
CA ILE A 276 -4.30 8.64 4.97
C ILE A 276 -5.50 9.47 4.51
N GLY A 277 -6.15 9.03 3.42
CA GLY A 277 -7.28 9.72 2.80
C GLY A 277 -7.34 9.52 1.28
N ALA A 278 -8.46 9.91 0.66
CA ALA A 278 -8.63 9.88 -0.80
C ALA A 278 -8.64 11.28 -1.39
N PRO A 279 -8.27 11.46 -2.68
CA PRO A 279 -8.05 12.78 -3.24
C PRO A 279 -9.31 13.61 -3.58
N ASN A 280 -10.48 13.24 -3.07
CA ASN A 280 -11.73 13.96 -3.34
C ASN A 280 -12.79 13.78 -2.25
N GLU A 281 -13.51 14.85 -1.93
CA GLU A 281 -14.57 14.93 -0.91
C GLU A 281 -15.57 13.80 -1.00
N PHE A 282 -16.09 13.55 -2.19
CA PHE A 282 -17.16 12.57 -2.38
C PHE A 282 -16.67 11.12 -2.21
N TYR A 283 -15.35 10.85 -2.23
CA TYR A 283 -14.85 9.51 -1.92
C TYR A 283 -14.87 9.24 -0.41
N ASP A 284 -14.93 10.26 0.43
CA ASP A 284 -14.80 10.16 1.88
C ASP A 284 -16.15 9.89 2.57
N GLN A 285 -16.85 8.86 2.09
CA GLN A 285 -18.12 8.40 2.65
C GLN A 285 -18.23 6.88 2.68
N ALA A 286 -19.02 6.36 3.62
CA ALA A 286 -19.41 4.95 3.65
C ALA A 286 -20.82 4.74 4.20
N GLY A 287 -21.44 3.66 3.73
CA GLY A 287 -22.74 3.18 4.21
C GLY A 287 -22.63 1.78 4.83
N ALA A 288 -23.57 1.49 5.72
CA ALA A 288 -23.77 0.17 6.32
C ALA A 288 -25.26 -0.10 6.52
N LEU A 289 -25.62 -1.38 6.56
CA LEU A 289 -26.95 -1.89 6.85
C LEU A 289 -26.83 -3.01 7.89
N VAL A 290 -27.53 -2.86 9.00
CA VAL A 290 -27.50 -3.82 10.12
C VAL A 290 -28.91 -4.31 10.41
N HIS A 291 -29.05 -5.63 10.53
CA HIS A 291 -30.29 -6.30 10.91
C HIS A 291 -30.08 -7.13 12.17
N VAL A 292 -30.96 -6.99 13.16
CA VAL A 292 -31.07 -7.93 14.29
C VAL A 292 -32.33 -8.77 14.10
N TYR A 293 -32.16 -10.07 13.96
CA TYR A 293 -33.26 -11.04 13.82
C TYR A 293 -33.90 -11.36 15.17
N LYS A 294 -35.11 -11.93 15.14
CA LYS A 294 -35.90 -12.24 16.35
C LYS A 294 -35.20 -13.23 17.30
N ASP A 295 -34.29 -14.06 16.79
CA ASP A 295 -33.48 -15.00 17.58
C ASP A 295 -32.26 -14.33 18.23
N GLY A 296 -32.03 -13.05 17.96
CA GLY A 296 -30.89 -12.27 18.41
C GLY A 296 -29.65 -12.42 17.54
N SER A 297 -29.72 -13.10 16.40
CA SER A 297 -28.62 -13.08 15.43
C SER A 297 -28.54 -11.73 14.71
N VAL A 298 -27.34 -11.30 14.35
CA VAL A 298 -27.07 -10.00 13.72
C VAL A 298 -26.39 -10.21 12.37
N VAL A 299 -26.87 -9.51 11.35
CA VAL A 299 -26.24 -9.49 10.02
C VAL A 299 -25.87 -8.06 9.66
N ILE A 300 -24.64 -7.90 9.18
CA ILE A 300 -24.10 -6.63 8.71
C ILE A 300 -23.79 -6.73 7.21
N SER A 301 -24.12 -5.67 6.49
CA SER A 301 -23.63 -5.36 5.14
C SER A 301 -23.01 -3.97 5.16
N HIS A 302 -21.86 -3.78 4.53
CA HIS A 302 -21.20 -2.48 4.39
C HIS A 302 -20.60 -2.34 2.99
N GLY A 303 -20.24 -1.12 2.59
CA GLY A 303 -19.73 -0.84 1.25
C GLY A 303 -18.31 -1.36 0.98
N GLY A 304 -17.50 -1.53 2.02
CA GLY A 304 -16.13 -2.05 1.87
C GLY A 304 -16.07 -3.55 1.54
N VAL A 305 -14.99 -3.97 0.88
CA VAL A 305 -14.76 -5.34 0.38
C VAL A 305 -13.65 -6.05 1.15
N GLU A 306 -13.88 -7.30 1.52
CA GLU A 306 -12.86 -8.15 2.15
C GLU A 306 -11.90 -8.73 1.10
N MET A 307 -10.61 -8.47 1.27
CA MET A 307 -9.53 -8.92 0.39
C MET A 307 -8.34 -9.53 1.17
N GLY A 308 -8.57 -9.92 2.42
CA GLY A 308 -7.56 -10.49 3.33
C GLY A 308 -7.05 -9.52 4.39
N GLN A 309 -7.48 -8.25 4.35
CA GLN A 309 -7.10 -7.22 5.32
C GLN A 309 -7.91 -7.28 6.62
N GLY A 310 -8.86 -8.22 6.73
CA GLY A 310 -9.65 -8.42 7.94
C GLY A 310 -10.63 -7.29 8.21
N LEU A 311 -11.11 -6.63 7.16
CA LEU A 311 -12.09 -5.55 7.26
C LEU A 311 -13.37 -6.06 7.92
N ASN A 312 -13.88 -7.19 7.45
CA ASN A 312 -15.12 -7.80 7.98
C ASN A 312 -14.98 -8.14 9.47
N THR A 313 -13.81 -8.63 9.89
CA THR A 313 -13.51 -8.96 11.29
C THR A 313 -13.53 -7.70 12.17
N LYS A 314 -12.94 -6.60 11.69
CA LYS A 314 -12.97 -5.31 12.41
C LYS A 314 -14.39 -4.77 12.54
N MET A 315 -15.22 -4.90 11.49
CA MET A 315 -16.62 -4.46 11.55
C MET A 315 -17.46 -5.25 12.55
N ILE A 316 -17.22 -6.57 12.64
CA ILE A 316 -17.86 -7.43 13.66
C ILE A 316 -17.48 -6.97 15.07
N ALA A 317 -16.20 -6.68 15.32
CA ALA A 317 -15.74 -6.22 16.63
C ALA A 317 -16.39 -4.88 17.04
N ILE A 318 -16.44 -3.91 16.12
CA ILE A 318 -17.12 -2.62 16.34
C ILE A 318 -18.59 -2.82 16.68
N ALA A 319 -19.30 -3.67 15.93
CA ALA A 319 -20.71 -3.92 16.18
C ALA A 319 -20.95 -4.64 17.51
N ALA A 320 -20.12 -5.61 17.87
CA ALA A 320 -20.22 -6.37 19.11
C ALA A 320 -20.08 -5.45 20.34
N GLU A 321 -19.12 -4.53 20.31
CA GLU A 321 -18.89 -3.53 21.36
C GLU A 321 -20.15 -2.67 21.58
N ILE A 322 -20.68 -2.09 20.50
CA ILE A 322 -21.81 -1.14 20.59
C ILE A 322 -23.12 -1.83 20.94
N LEU A 323 -23.40 -2.98 20.34
CA LEU A 323 -24.62 -3.73 20.64
C LEU A 323 -24.54 -4.42 22.01
N SER A 324 -23.34 -4.58 22.55
CA SER A 324 -23.04 -5.35 23.77
C SER A 324 -23.55 -6.78 23.65
N CYS A 325 -23.23 -7.44 22.53
CA CYS A 325 -23.58 -8.83 22.27
C CYS A 325 -22.34 -9.64 21.84
N GLY A 326 -22.42 -10.97 21.96
CA GLY A 326 -21.30 -11.85 21.58
C GLY A 326 -20.99 -11.80 20.08
N VAL A 327 -19.69 -11.78 19.74
CA VAL A 327 -19.22 -11.77 18.34
C VAL A 327 -19.73 -12.97 17.53
N ASP A 328 -20.00 -14.10 18.19
CA ASP A 328 -20.55 -15.33 17.62
C ASP A 328 -21.97 -15.15 17.06
N ARG A 329 -22.67 -14.09 17.50
CA ARG A 329 -24.02 -13.74 17.01
C ARG A 329 -24.00 -12.89 15.76
N ILE A 330 -22.85 -12.33 15.40
CA ILE A 330 -22.71 -11.35 14.33
C ILE A 330 -22.03 -12.00 13.13
N ARG A 331 -22.62 -11.85 11.95
CA ARG A 331 -21.98 -12.24 10.68
C ARG A 331 -22.03 -11.13 9.64
N ILE A 332 -21.02 -11.10 8.78
CA ILE A 332 -21.08 -10.32 7.54
C ILE A 332 -21.79 -11.13 6.46
N SER A 333 -22.75 -10.53 5.76
CA SER A 333 -23.38 -11.14 4.58
C SER A 333 -22.40 -11.24 3.42
N GLU A 334 -22.20 -10.14 2.71
CA GLU A 334 -21.30 -9.92 1.57
C GLU A 334 -21.41 -8.42 1.25
N THR A 335 -20.51 -7.91 0.42
CA THR A 335 -20.66 -6.58 -0.16
C THR A 335 -21.54 -6.71 -1.40
N ALA A 336 -22.71 -6.08 -1.41
CA ALA A 336 -23.60 -6.11 -2.57
C ALA A 336 -24.30 -4.76 -2.77
N THR A 337 -24.44 -4.35 -4.04
CA THR A 337 -24.92 -3.02 -4.42
C THR A 337 -26.42 -2.81 -4.17
N ASP A 338 -27.19 -3.88 -3.98
CA ASP A 338 -28.60 -3.87 -3.56
C ASP A 338 -28.79 -3.66 -2.04
N LYS A 339 -27.74 -3.91 -1.25
CA LYS A 339 -27.75 -3.72 0.21
C LYS A 339 -27.17 -2.36 0.58
N VAL A 340 -26.00 -2.05 0.05
CA VAL A 340 -25.29 -0.78 0.28
C VAL A 340 -24.93 -0.16 -1.07
N HIS A 341 -25.81 0.73 -1.50
CA HIS A 341 -25.73 1.46 -2.75
C HIS A 341 -24.61 2.51 -2.72
N ASN A 342 -24.05 2.83 -3.90
CA ASN A 342 -23.11 3.94 -4.12
C ASN A 342 -21.89 3.90 -3.18
N ALA A 343 -21.43 2.68 -2.84
CA ALA A 343 -20.24 2.48 -2.04
C ALA A 343 -19.01 2.98 -2.79
N THR A 344 -18.06 3.57 -2.07
CA THR A 344 -16.78 4.00 -2.63
C THR A 344 -15.79 2.83 -2.69
N VAL A 345 -14.82 2.92 -3.60
CA VAL A 345 -13.78 1.89 -3.77
C VAL A 345 -13.09 1.56 -2.45
N THR A 346 -12.86 0.27 -2.22
CA THR A 346 -12.08 -0.21 -1.07
C THR A 346 -10.59 0.00 -1.35
N GLY A 347 -10.03 1.10 -0.86
CA GLY A 347 -8.61 1.47 -1.01
C GLY A 347 -8.22 2.67 -0.13
N GLY A 348 -7.00 3.20 -0.33
CA GLY A 348 -6.51 4.39 0.36
C GLY A 348 -6.28 4.23 1.87
N SER A 349 -6.22 2.99 2.36
CA SER A 349 -6.03 2.63 3.77
C SER A 349 -7.09 3.17 4.75
N VAL A 350 -8.26 3.59 4.26
CA VAL A 350 -9.35 4.23 5.04
C VAL A 350 -10.59 3.36 5.19
N SER A 351 -10.59 2.14 4.64
CA SER A 351 -11.80 1.32 4.59
C SER A 351 -12.31 0.91 5.98
N SER A 352 -11.41 0.63 6.93
CA SER A 352 -11.80 0.33 8.31
C SER A 352 -12.38 1.55 9.01
N ASP A 353 -11.80 2.73 8.80
CA ASP A 353 -12.27 3.99 9.37
C ASP A 353 -13.68 4.32 8.88
N ARG A 354 -13.86 4.41 7.57
CA ARG A 354 -15.12 4.81 6.93
C ARG A 354 -16.24 3.82 7.25
N ASN A 355 -16.02 2.54 6.93
CA ASN A 355 -17.05 1.52 7.15
C ASN A 355 -17.27 1.26 8.64
N GLY A 356 -16.23 1.39 9.47
CA GLY A 356 -16.33 1.27 10.93
C GLY A 356 -17.23 2.34 11.52
N MET A 357 -17.08 3.59 11.09
CA MET A 357 -17.99 4.67 11.49
C MET A 357 -19.43 4.47 10.98
N ALA A 358 -19.61 3.97 9.76
CA ALA A 358 -20.94 3.66 9.24
C ALA A 358 -21.62 2.52 10.03
N VAL A 359 -20.89 1.44 10.33
CA VAL A 359 -21.37 0.33 11.16
C VAL A 359 -21.67 0.81 12.58
N LYS A 360 -20.77 1.64 13.15
CA LYS A 360 -20.98 2.25 14.47
C LYS A 360 -22.28 3.03 14.52
N HIS A 361 -22.49 3.92 13.54
CA HIS A 361 -23.72 4.71 13.46
C HIS A 361 -24.99 3.84 13.35
N ALA A 362 -24.97 2.77 12.55
CA ALA A 362 -26.11 1.85 12.46
C ALA A 362 -26.38 1.13 13.80
N CYS A 363 -25.31 0.65 14.46
CA CYS A 363 -25.42 -0.07 15.73
C CYS A 363 -25.89 0.84 16.87
N GLU A 364 -25.46 2.11 16.90
CA GLU A 364 -25.90 3.10 17.89
C GLU A 364 -27.40 3.38 17.79
N GLN A 365 -27.95 3.48 16.57
CA GLN A 365 -29.39 3.63 16.38
C GLN A 365 -30.17 2.43 16.93
N ILE A 366 -29.71 1.21 16.66
CA ILE A 366 -30.35 -0.01 17.18
C ILE A 366 -30.22 -0.05 18.70
N ARG A 367 -29.03 0.24 19.23
CA ARG A 367 -28.77 0.25 20.68
C ARG A 367 -29.64 1.27 21.40
N GLN A 368 -29.81 2.47 20.85
CA GLN A 368 -30.70 3.51 21.40
C GLN A 368 -32.16 3.02 21.50
N ARG A 369 -32.65 2.29 20.49
CA ARG A 369 -34.00 1.70 20.52
C ARG A 369 -34.11 0.63 21.60
N LEU A 370 -33.10 -0.24 21.72
CA LEU A 370 -33.06 -1.28 22.75
C LEU A 370 -32.97 -0.70 24.17
N ASP A 371 -32.15 0.31 24.39
CA ASP A 371 -31.98 0.98 25.68
C ASP A 371 -33.28 1.63 26.18
N SER A 372 -34.17 2.05 25.28
CA SER A 372 -35.49 2.58 25.65
C SER A 372 -36.39 1.58 26.39
N LEU A 373 -36.08 0.28 26.32
CA LEU A 373 -36.79 -0.79 27.04
C LEU A 373 -36.18 -1.12 28.41
N ILE A 374 -34.97 -0.62 28.69
CA ILE A 374 -34.26 -0.90 29.93
C ILE A 374 -34.70 0.14 30.97
N VAL A 375 -35.73 -0.20 31.74
CA VAL A 375 -36.31 0.68 32.78
C VAL A 375 -35.44 0.74 34.04
N ASP A 376 -34.85 -0.39 34.45
CA ASP A 376 -33.89 -0.46 35.55
C ASP A 376 -32.54 -0.99 35.05
N LYS A 377 -31.51 -0.14 35.09
CA LYS A 377 -30.15 -0.49 34.66
C LYS A 377 -29.47 -1.50 35.58
N ASN A 378 -30.03 -1.77 36.77
CA ASN A 378 -29.51 -2.78 37.68
C ASN A 378 -30.01 -4.20 37.35
N VAL A 379 -31.00 -4.32 36.46
CA VAL A 379 -31.52 -5.62 36.01
C VAL A 379 -30.77 -6.05 34.75
N ASN A 380 -30.03 -7.14 34.85
CA ASN A 380 -29.32 -7.72 33.72
C ASN A 380 -30.29 -8.51 32.83
N ILE A 381 -30.72 -7.91 31.71
CA ILE A 381 -31.54 -8.57 30.70
C ILE A 381 -30.66 -9.27 29.66
N SER A 382 -30.99 -10.52 29.33
CA SER A 382 -30.26 -11.22 28.26
C SER A 382 -30.49 -10.54 26.90
N TRP A 383 -29.49 -10.55 26.02
CA TRP A 383 -29.62 -10.02 24.65
C TRP A 383 -30.84 -10.59 23.92
N LYS A 384 -31.09 -11.89 24.06
CA LYS A 384 -32.21 -12.57 23.40
C LYS A 384 -33.56 -12.09 23.93
N ASP A 385 -33.68 -11.88 25.25
CA ASP A 385 -34.91 -11.39 25.85
C ASP A 385 -35.14 -9.92 25.50
N LEU A 386 -34.08 -9.10 25.47
CA LEU A 386 -34.15 -7.70 25.06
C LEU A 386 -34.63 -7.55 23.61
N VAL A 387 -34.07 -8.34 22.69
CA VAL A 387 -34.51 -8.39 21.28
C VAL A 387 -35.97 -8.86 21.17
N LYS A 388 -36.36 -9.88 21.94
CA LYS A 388 -37.75 -10.37 21.97
C LYS A 388 -38.72 -9.30 22.48
N GLN A 389 -38.35 -8.57 23.53
CA GLN A 389 -39.15 -7.44 24.03
C GLN A 389 -39.27 -6.33 22.99
N ALA A 390 -38.18 -5.99 22.29
CA ALA A 390 -38.20 -5.00 21.21
C ALA A 390 -39.15 -5.38 20.08
N TYR A 391 -39.18 -6.65 19.68
CA TYR A 391 -40.14 -7.15 18.70
C TYR A 391 -41.60 -6.95 19.16
N PHE A 392 -41.94 -7.31 20.41
CA PHE A 392 -43.29 -7.11 20.95
C PHE A 392 -43.65 -5.63 21.14
N ALA A 393 -42.65 -4.79 21.42
CA ALA A 393 -42.80 -3.34 21.48
C ALA A 393 -42.92 -2.68 20.08
N ARG A 394 -42.80 -3.45 19.00
CA ARG A 394 -42.81 -2.98 17.59
C ARG A 394 -41.68 -1.98 17.30
N LEU A 395 -40.54 -2.17 17.94
CA LEU A 395 -39.33 -1.41 17.62
C LEU A 395 -38.66 -1.99 16.38
N ASP A 396 -38.25 -1.12 15.47
CA ASP A 396 -37.47 -1.51 14.31
C ASP A 396 -36.06 -1.92 14.73
N LEU A 397 -35.65 -3.13 14.34
CA LEU A 397 -34.34 -3.72 14.60
C LEU A 397 -33.46 -3.76 13.34
N CYS A 398 -33.80 -2.94 12.35
CA CYS A 398 -33.01 -2.62 11.19
C CYS A 398 -32.52 -1.17 11.26
N ALA A 399 -31.27 -0.92 10.88
CA ALA A 399 -30.77 0.45 10.75
C ALA A 399 -29.79 0.58 9.59
N ARG A 400 -29.91 1.72 8.88
CA ARG A 400 -28.90 2.18 7.93
C ARG A 400 -27.95 3.14 8.65
N GLY A 401 -26.67 2.82 8.55
CA GLY A 401 -25.59 3.70 8.97
C GLY A 401 -25.00 4.42 7.77
N PHE A 402 -24.59 5.65 7.99
CA PHE A 402 -23.87 6.46 7.02
C PHE A 402 -22.90 7.37 7.75
N HIS A 403 -21.70 7.52 7.20
CA HIS A 403 -20.70 8.43 7.73
C HIS A 403 -20.03 9.21 6.59
N PRO A 404 -20.27 10.53 6.51
CA PRO A 404 -19.43 11.43 5.74
C PRO A 404 -18.23 11.81 6.60
N ILE A 405 -17.01 11.47 6.16
CA ILE A 405 -15.81 11.98 6.81
C ILE A 405 -15.74 13.49 6.49
N PRO A 406 -15.62 14.38 7.49
CA PRO A 406 -15.44 15.81 7.26
C PRO A 406 -14.23 16.02 6.36
N ASN A 407 -14.49 16.50 5.14
CA ASN A 407 -13.46 16.56 4.13
C ASN A 407 -12.43 17.63 4.47
N LEU A 408 -11.17 17.23 4.37
CA LEU A 408 -10.05 18.14 4.40
C LEU A 408 -9.20 18.05 3.12
N PHE A 409 -9.48 17.13 2.18
CA PHE A 409 -8.69 16.94 0.96
C PHE A 409 -9.17 17.84 -0.20
N ASP A 410 -8.27 18.68 -0.72
CA ASP A 410 -8.41 19.35 -2.03
C ASP A 410 -7.18 19.01 -2.91
N ALA A 411 -7.36 18.31 -4.04
CA ALA A 411 -6.26 17.99 -4.97
C ALA A 411 -5.66 19.23 -5.66
N ASN A 412 -6.25 20.41 -5.47
CA ASN A 412 -5.78 21.63 -6.07
C ASN A 412 -4.41 22.04 -5.51
N PHE A 413 -3.38 21.81 -6.32
CA PHE A 413 -2.00 22.23 -6.06
C PHE A 413 -1.82 23.74 -5.90
N THR A 414 -2.80 24.57 -6.30
CA THR A 414 -2.73 26.02 -6.09
C THR A 414 -3.27 26.45 -4.73
N LYS A 415 -3.79 25.52 -3.93
CA LYS A 415 -4.29 25.79 -2.58
C LYS A 415 -3.44 25.04 -1.55
N ASN A 416 -2.72 25.80 -0.73
CA ASN A 416 -2.03 25.31 0.46
C ASN A 416 -3.07 25.02 1.54
N GLN A 417 -3.55 23.79 1.57
CA GLN A 417 -4.62 23.34 2.46
C GLN A 417 -4.29 21.93 2.94
N THR A 418 -4.97 21.51 4.01
CA THR A 418 -4.97 20.12 4.44
C THR A 418 -5.25 19.20 3.24
N LYS A 419 -4.63 18.03 3.22
CA LYS A 419 -4.89 17.00 2.21
C LYS A 419 -5.38 15.75 2.92
N TYR A 420 -4.61 15.23 3.85
CA TYR A 420 -4.93 13.97 4.51
C TYR A 420 -5.69 14.15 5.82
N SER A 421 -6.54 13.17 6.16
CA SER A 421 -7.23 13.15 7.45
C SER A 421 -6.23 13.02 8.58
N TYR A 422 -5.19 12.20 8.45
CA TYR A 422 -4.09 12.10 9.41
C TYR A 422 -2.89 11.43 8.73
N PHE A 423 -1.78 11.29 9.45
CA PHE A 423 -0.61 10.57 8.99
C PHE A 423 -0.35 9.33 9.84
N THR A 424 -0.20 8.18 9.19
CA THR A 424 0.40 6.97 9.78
C THR A 424 1.91 7.12 9.72
N GLN A 425 2.57 6.87 10.84
CA GLN A 425 4.00 7.12 11.04
C GLN A 425 4.69 5.82 11.46
N GLY A 426 5.98 5.72 11.20
CA GLY A 426 6.75 4.54 11.59
C GLY A 426 8.22 4.64 11.24
N ALA A 427 8.97 3.59 11.58
CA ALA A 427 10.34 3.39 11.12
C ALA A 427 10.68 1.90 11.04
N ALA A 428 11.71 1.58 10.27
CA ALA A 428 12.29 0.25 10.21
C ALA A 428 13.81 0.31 10.29
N VAL A 429 14.39 -0.67 10.98
CA VAL A 429 15.82 -1.02 10.94
C VAL A 429 15.95 -2.35 10.23
N THR A 430 16.74 -2.40 9.16
CA THR A 430 17.00 -3.63 8.43
C THR A 430 18.49 -3.88 8.31
N GLU A 431 18.93 -5.09 8.65
CA GLU A 431 20.29 -5.59 8.46
C GLU A 431 20.29 -6.75 7.47
N VAL A 432 21.20 -6.69 6.50
CA VAL A 432 21.35 -7.68 5.44
C VAL A 432 22.78 -8.18 5.37
N GLU A 433 22.95 -9.37 4.79
CA GLU A 433 24.25 -9.88 4.37
C GLU A 433 24.22 -10.20 2.87
N LEU A 434 25.25 -9.74 2.16
CA LEU A 434 25.44 -9.82 0.72
C LEU A 434 26.67 -10.68 0.40
N ASP A 435 26.51 -11.64 -0.51
CA ASP A 435 27.58 -12.27 -1.26
C ASP A 435 27.99 -11.35 -2.43
N VAL A 436 29.18 -10.78 -2.37
CA VAL A 436 29.64 -9.85 -3.41
C VAL A 436 30.05 -10.55 -4.71
N LEU A 437 30.32 -11.86 -4.67
CA LEU A 437 30.74 -12.66 -5.83
C LEU A 437 29.57 -13.14 -6.67
N THR A 438 28.40 -13.31 -6.05
CA THR A 438 27.18 -13.79 -6.74
C THR A 438 26.09 -12.73 -6.82
N GLY A 439 26.07 -11.77 -5.90
CA GLY A 439 24.97 -10.81 -5.70
C GLY A 439 23.83 -11.34 -4.85
N ASP A 440 23.92 -12.58 -4.37
CA ASP A 440 22.92 -13.21 -3.48
C ASP A 440 22.95 -12.57 -2.09
N TRP A 441 21.79 -12.52 -1.44
CA TRP A 441 21.66 -11.82 -0.16
C TRP A 441 20.52 -12.40 0.68
N HIS A 442 20.58 -12.14 1.98
CA HIS A 442 19.48 -12.46 2.90
C HIS A 442 19.33 -11.39 3.98
N ILE A 443 18.14 -11.31 4.56
CA ILE A 443 17.84 -10.38 5.65
C ILE A 443 18.13 -11.07 6.98
N LEU A 444 19.09 -10.54 7.72
CA LEU A 444 19.46 -11.07 9.03
C LEU A 444 18.43 -10.69 10.09
N ARG A 445 18.06 -9.41 10.14
CA ARG A 445 17.12 -8.91 11.15
C ARG A 445 16.39 -7.65 10.66
N VAL A 446 15.10 -7.60 10.95
CA VAL A 446 14.23 -6.43 10.75
C VAL A 446 13.54 -6.08 12.06
N ASP A 447 13.60 -4.82 12.44
CA ASP A 447 12.84 -4.25 13.56
C ASP A 447 11.95 -3.12 13.02
N ILE A 448 10.63 -3.21 13.22
CA ILE A 448 9.65 -2.22 12.78
C ILE A 448 8.89 -1.67 13.99
N LEU A 449 8.73 -0.35 14.05
CA LEU A 449 7.83 0.32 14.99
C LEU A 449 6.84 1.20 14.22
N MET A 450 5.55 0.93 14.35
CA MET A 450 4.47 1.65 13.66
C MET A 450 3.52 2.34 14.63
N ASP A 451 3.18 3.59 14.34
CA ASP A 451 2.09 4.32 14.99
C ASP A 451 0.76 4.01 14.30
N VAL A 452 0.00 3.09 14.90
CA VAL A 452 -1.33 2.67 14.43
C VAL A 452 -2.47 3.27 15.26
N GLY A 453 -2.18 4.27 16.12
CA GLY A 453 -3.10 4.74 17.14
C GLY A 453 -3.52 3.62 18.10
N ILE A 454 -4.79 3.60 18.50
CA ILE A 454 -5.39 2.45 19.20
C ILE A 454 -5.87 1.44 18.15
N SER A 455 -5.09 0.37 17.96
CA SER A 455 -5.41 -0.69 17.00
C SER A 455 -6.79 -1.32 17.26
N LEU A 456 -7.60 -1.46 16.20
CA LEU A 456 -8.87 -2.19 16.26
C LEU A 456 -8.67 -3.70 16.45
N ASN A 457 -7.55 -4.22 15.95
CA ASN A 457 -7.14 -5.61 16.12
C ASN A 457 -5.63 -5.73 15.86
N PRO A 458 -4.81 -5.85 16.93
CA PRO A 458 -3.36 -5.87 16.80
C PRO A 458 -2.84 -7.01 15.93
N HIS A 459 -3.46 -8.18 15.95
CA HIS A 459 -3.05 -9.33 15.14
C HIS A 459 -3.21 -9.05 13.64
N ILE A 460 -4.32 -8.41 13.26
CA ILE A 460 -4.56 -8.02 11.86
C ILE A 460 -3.58 -6.91 11.44
N ASP A 461 -3.37 -5.92 12.30
CA ASP A 461 -2.51 -4.79 11.97
C ASP A 461 -1.03 -5.20 11.87
N ILE A 462 -0.55 -6.09 12.73
CA ILE A 462 0.77 -6.71 12.62
C ILE A 462 0.89 -7.48 11.30
N GLY A 463 -0.09 -8.32 10.94
CA GLY A 463 -0.07 -9.03 9.65
C GLY A 463 -0.10 -8.09 8.44
N GLN A 464 -0.76 -6.93 8.52
CA GLN A 464 -0.70 -5.90 7.48
C GLN A 464 0.70 -5.28 7.38
N ILE A 465 1.38 -5.06 8.51
CA ILE A 465 2.75 -4.54 8.56
C ILE A 465 3.72 -5.52 7.94
N GLU A 466 3.71 -6.78 8.38
CA GLU A 466 4.58 -7.84 7.85
C GLU A 466 4.35 -8.05 6.35
N GLY A 467 3.10 -8.24 5.92
CA GLY A 467 2.78 -8.45 4.51
C GLY A 467 3.05 -7.22 3.64
N GLY A 468 2.86 -6.01 4.17
CA GLY A 468 3.20 -4.77 3.49
C GLY A 468 4.71 -4.63 3.30
N PHE A 469 5.48 -4.85 4.36
CA PHE A 469 6.94 -4.83 4.32
C PHE A 469 7.48 -5.85 3.32
N MET A 470 7.03 -7.12 3.38
CA MET A 470 7.48 -8.14 2.43
C MET A 470 7.12 -7.81 0.98
N GLN A 471 5.92 -7.26 0.71
CA GLN A 471 5.58 -6.80 -0.65
C GLN A 471 6.49 -5.65 -1.12
N GLY A 472 6.97 -4.81 -0.21
CA GLY A 472 7.99 -3.81 -0.49
C GLY A 472 9.38 -4.39 -0.71
N ILE A 473 9.76 -5.46 0.00
CA ILE A 473 11.01 -6.21 -0.24
C ILE A 473 11.02 -6.69 -1.69
N GLY A 474 9.93 -7.30 -2.14
CA GLY A 474 9.69 -7.65 -3.53
C GLY A 474 10.01 -6.50 -4.49
N LEU A 475 9.29 -5.38 -4.34
CA LEU A 475 9.45 -4.18 -5.16
C LEU A 475 10.89 -3.66 -5.23
N PHE A 476 11.56 -3.57 -4.09
CA PHE A 476 12.84 -2.88 -4.01
C PHE A 476 14.04 -3.79 -4.27
N THR A 477 13.90 -5.11 -4.24
CA THR A 477 15.08 -6.01 -4.26
C THR A 477 15.03 -7.14 -5.27
N MET A 478 13.86 -7.62 -5.71
CA MET A 478 13.81 -8.86 -6.51
C MET A 478 12.75 -8.94 -7.62
N GLU A 479 11.58 -8.32 -7.44
CA GLU A 479 10.50 -8.40 -8.41
C GLU A 479 10.80 -7.55 -9.65
N GLU A 480 10.92 -8.17 -10.82
CA GLU A 480 11.27 -7.48 -12.07
C GLU A 480 10.37 -7.87 -13.26
N LEU A 481 9.87 -6.85 -13.96
CA LEU A 481 9.03 -6.98 -15.15
C LEU A 481 9.87 -6.85 -16.43
N ILE A 482 10.33 -7.95 -17.02
CA ILE A 482 11.21 -7.89 -18.20
C ILE A 482 10.38 -7.77 -19.48
N TRP A 483 10.49 -6.62 -20.14
CA TRP A 483 9.84 -6.33 -21.42
C TRP A 483 10.80 -6.51 -22.59
N GLY A 484 10.28 -6.94 -23.73
CA GLY A 484 11.01 -6.88 -24.98
C GLY A 484 11.34 -5.45 -25.38
N ASP A 485 12.63 -5.22 -25.59
CA ASP A 485 13.22 -3.93 -25.90
C ASP A 485 14.26 -4.11 -27.01
N GLU A 486 14.23 -3.22 -28.01
CA GLU A 486 15.10 -3.29 -29.19
C GLU A 486 16.60 -3.13 -28.86
N LYS A 487 16.94 -2.64 -27.67
CA LYS A 487 18.32 -2.36 -27.22
C LYS A 487 18.82 -3.37 -26.18
N LEU A 488 18.03 -3.67 -25.15
CA LEU A 488 18.45 -4.49 -24.00
C LEU A 488 18.10 -5.98 -24.17
N TYR A 489 16.86 -6.31 -24.49
CA TYR A 489 16.35 -7.68 -24.52
C TYR A 489 15.86 -8.07 -25.92
N LYS A 490 16.77 -8.01 -26.90
CA LYS A 490 16.49 -8.24 -28.33
C LYS A 490 15.88 -9.60 -28.68
N TRP A 491 16.03 -10.58 -27.79
CA TRP A 491 15.47 -11.93 -27.94
C TRP A 491 13.98 -12.02 -27.53
N ILE A 492 13.44 -10.98 -26.90
CA ILE A 492 12.02 -10.84 -26.59
C ILE A 492 11.41 -9.86 -27.61
N PRO A 493 10.28 -10.20 -28.26
CA PRO A 493 9.59 -9.29 -29.16
C PRO A 493 9.25 -7.94 -28.49
N PRO A 494 9.48 -6.78 -29.15
CA PRO A 494 9.20 -5.47 -28.56
C PRO A 494 7.78 -5.35 -27.99
N GLY A 495 7.68 -4.86 -26.74
CA GLY A 495 6.40 -4.67 -26.05
C GLY A 495 5.77 -5.95 -25.48
N LYS A 496 6.37 -7.12 -25.67
CA LYS A 496 5.93 -8.36 -25.04
C LYS A 496 6.56 -8.51 -23.64
N LEU A 497 5.75 -8.88 -22.65
CA LEU A 497 6.23 -9.22 -21.32
C LEU A 497 6.78 -10.66 -21.33
N PHE A 498 8.00 -10.84 -20.81
CA PHE A 498 8.60 -12.17 -20.61
C PHE A 498 8.27 -12.75 -19.24
N THR A 499 8.32 -11.94 -18.18
CA THR A 499 8.06 -12.39 -16.81
C THR A 499 6.56 -12.45 -16.51
N CYS A 500 5.84 -13.29 -17.25
CA CYS A 500 4.39 -13.49 -17.12
C CYS A 500 4.00 -14.75 -16.33
N GLY A 501 4.94 -15.43 -15.67
CA GLY A 501 4.67 -16.68 -14.94
C GLY A 501 5.36 -16.75 -13.57
N VAL A 502 4.98 -17.73 -12.75
CA VAL A 502 5.60 -18.02 -11.44
C VAL A 502 7.06 -18.46 -11.55
N ASP A 503 7.42 -18.99 -12.72
CA ASP A 503 8.75 -19.47 -13.08
C ASP A 503 9.71 -18.33 -13.40
N THR A 504 9.18 -17.21 -13.91
CA THR A 504 9.95 -16.07 -14.43
C THR A 504 9.80 -14.79 -13.60
N TYR A 505 8.65 -14.55 -12.98
CA TYR A 505 8.42 -13.46 -12.04
C TYR A 505 8.49 -13.96 -10.59
N LYS A 506 9.43 -13.42 -9.80
CA LYS A 506 9.72 -13.91 -8.45
C LYS A 506 9.26 -12.92 -7.39
N ILE A 507 8.14 -13.26 -6.75
CA ILE A 507 7.74 -12.65 -5.48
C ILE A 507 8.60 -13.19 -4.33
N PRO A 508 8.68 -12.48 -3.19
CA PRO A 508 9.28 -13.02 -1.98
C PRO A 508 8.66 -14.36 -1.58
N SER A 509 9.53 -15.31 -1.29
CA SER A 509 9.22 -16.66 -0.83
C SER A 509 9.55 -16.83 0.65
N PHE A 510 9.35 -18.03 1.20
CA PHE A 510 9.66 -18.32 2.60
C PHE A 510 11.14 -18.13 2.95
N SER A 511 12.07 -18.32 2.01
CA SER A 511 13.50 -18.12 2.25
C SER A 511 13.92 -16.65 2.29
N ASP A 512 13.06 -15.75 1.81
CA ASP A 512 13.33 -14.31 1.72
C ASP A 512 12.84 -13.56 2.97
N VAL A 513 12.09 -14.24 3.85
CA VAL A 513 11.63 -13.69 5.13
C VAL A 513 12.83 -13.44 6.05
N PRO A 514 12.88 -12.31 6.79
CA PRO A 514 13.94 -12.04 7.75
C PRO A 514 14.11 -13.16 8.77
N ILE A 515 15.35 -13.53 9.07
CA ILE A 515 15.66 -14.57 10.07
C ILE A 515 15.13 -14.16 11.45
N ASP A 516 15.25 -12.88 11.80
CA ASP A 516 14.65 -12.26 12.98
C ASP A 516 13.74 -11.11 12.53
N PHE A 517 12.42 -11.31 12.62
CA PHE A 517 11.42 -10.31 12.19
C PHE A 517 10.61 -9.82 13.39
N ARG A 518 10.84 -8.56 13.80
CA ARG A 518 10.20 -7.95 14.97
C ARG A 518 9.32 -6.79 14.55
N VAL A 519 8.05 -6.84 14.94
CA VAL A 519 7.08 -5.76 14.70
C VAL A 519 6.48 -5.32 16.03
N SER A 520 6.56 -4.02 16.30
CA SER A 520 6.03 -3.37 17.48
C SER A 520 5.07 -2.23 17.09
N LEU A 521 4.10 -1.97 17.96
CA LEU A 521 3.14 -0.89 17.81
C LEU A 521 3.44 0.21 18.84
N LEU A 522 3.45 1.47 18.42
CA LEU A 522 3.74 2.61 19.29
C LEU A 522 2.67 2.73 20.39
N SER A 523 3.09 2.84 21.64
CA SER A 523 2.17 3.06 22.77
C SER A 523 1.70 4.52 22.86
N ASP A 524 0.54 4.73 23.49
CA ASP A 524 0.06 6.05 23.91
C ASP A 524 -0.10 7.05 22.75
N SER A 525 -0.51 6.56 21.59
CA SER A 525 -0.85 7.37 20.42
C SER A 525 -2.36 7.34 20.17
N LEU A 526 -3.00 8.51 20.21
CA LEU A 526 -4.45 8.64 20.03
C LEU A 526 -4.75 9.35 18.72
N ASN A 527 -5.68 8.84 17.90
CA ASN A 527 -6.12 9.53 16.69
C ASN A 527 -7.61 9.97 16.77
N PRO A 528 -7.94 11.20 17.18
CA PRO A 528 -9.34 11.62 17.33
C PRO A 528 -10.13 11.64 16.02
N ARG A 529 -9.47 11.47 14.87
CA ARG A 529 -10.07 11.59 13.53
C ARG A 529 -10.62 10.28 12.96
N ALA A 530 -10.41 9.15 13.63
CA ALA A 530 -10.84 7.83 13.17
C ALA A 530 -11.58 7.04 14.26
N VAL A 531 -12.30 6.00 13.85
CA VAL A 531 -13.07 5.14 14.75
C VAL A 531 -12.16 4.55 15.84
N TYR A 532 -12.59 4.70 17.10
CA TYR A 532 -11.87 4.25 18.30
C TYR A 532 -10.39 4.65 18.36
N SER A 533 -10.03 5.81 17.83
CA SER A 533 -8.64 6.30 17.82
C SER A 533 -7.63 5.45 17.03
N SER A 534 -8.11 4.64 16.09
CA SER A 534 -7.28 3.80 15.22
C SER A 534 -6.60 4.57 14.08
N LYS A 535 -5.66 3.96 13.38
CA LYS A 535 -5.07 4.49 12.13
C LYS A 535 -5.02 3.42 11.04
N GLY A 536 -5.17 3.86 9.80
CA GLY A 536 -5.03 3.05 8.59
C GLY A 536 -3.59 2.56 8.40
N ILE A 537 -3.42 1.24 8.26
CA ILE A 537 -2.11 0.58 8.22
C ILE A 537 -1.86 -0.26 6.96
N GLY A 538 -2.83 -0.30 6.04
CA GLY A 538 -2.75 -1.11 4.83
C GLY A 538 -1.50 -0.79 4.01
N GLU A 539 -1.33 0.45 3.57
CA GLU A 539 -0.27 0.85 2.64
C GLU A 539 1.07 1.31 3.24
N PRO A 540 1.10 2.04 4.38
CA PRO A 540 2.33 2.62 4.92
C PRO A 540 3.54 1.67 5.06
N PRO A 541 3.37 0.39 5.48
CA PRO A 541 4.50 -0.51 5.69
C PRO A 541 5.28 -0.91 4.42
N VAL A 542 4.69 -0.79 3.23
CA VAL A 542 5.38 -1.10 1.95
C VAL A 542 6.63 -0.25 1.79
N LEU A 543 6.58 0.99 2.27
CA LEU A 543 7.63 1.96 2.07
C LEU A 543 8.83 1.68 2.97
N LEU A 544 8.61 1.08 4.16
CA LEU A 544 9.67 0.73 5.11
C LEU A 544 10.67 -0.31 4.56
N ALA A 545 10.26 -1.10 3.58
CA ALA A 545 11.12 -2.07 2.92
C ALA A 545 12.30 -1.44 2.16
N ALA A 546 12.25 -0.14 1.85
CA ALA A 546 13.42 0.55 1.29
C ALA A 546 14.61 0.58 2.26
N SER A 547 14.41 0.36 3.56
CA SER A 547 15.52 0.13 4.50
C SER A 547 16.39 -1.07 4.11
N ALA A 548 15.81 -2.16 3.56
CA ALA A 548 16.58 -3.29 3.03
C ALA A 548 17.39 -2.90 1.79
N PHE A 549 16.80 -2.12 0.89
CA PHE A 549 17.47 -1.60 -0.31
C PHE A 549 18.70 -0.75 0.06
N PHE A 550 18.57 0.15 1.04
CA PHE A 550 19.70 0.97 1.50
C PHE A 550 20.71 0.18 2.32
N ALA A 551 20.29 -0.80 3.13
CA ALA A 551 21.20 -1.73 3.77
C ALA A 551 22.05 -2.50 2.73
N LEU A 552 21.44 -3.00 1.65
CA LEU A 552 22.17 -3.63 0.54
C LEU A 552 23.11 -2.65 -0.15
N LYS A 553 22.67 -1.40 -0.34
CA LYS A 553 23.52 -0.33 -0.89
C LYS A 553 24.75 -0.07 0.00
N HIS A 554 24.60 -0.07 1.33
CA HIS A 554 25.71 0.10 2.28
C HIS A 554 26.70 -1.07 2.21
N ALA A 555 26.20 -2.31 2.09
CA ALA A 555 27.03 -3.49 1.90
C ALA A 555 27.87 -3.39 0.60
N CYS A 556 27.23 -2.99 -0.51
CA CYS A 556 27.91 -2.72 -1.78
C CYS A 556 28.95 -1.60 -1.64
N GLN A 557 28.60 -0.47 -1.02
CA GLN A 557 29.51 0.67 -0.81
C GLN A 557 30.78 0.24 -0.06
N THR A 558 30.61 -0.53 1.01
CA THR A 558 31.73 -1.01 1.82
C THR A 558 32.69 -1.88 0.99
N TYR A 559 32.17 -2.76 0.14
CA TYR A 559 33.02 -3.56 -0.75
C TYR A 559 33.73 -2.68 -1.79
N ARG A 560 33.00 -1.75 -2.42
CA ARG A 560 33.55 -0.82 -3.42
C ARG A 560 34.72 -0.03 -2.87
N GLU A 561 34.60 0.49 -1.66
CA GLU A 561 35.68 1.23 -0.99
C GLU A 561 36.92 0.38 -0.76
N GLN A 562 36.75 -0.90 -0.39
CA GLN A 562 37.86 -1.85 -0.28
C GLN A 562 38.53 -2.18 -1.62
N GLN A 563 37.80 -2.04 -2.73
CA GLN A 563 38.35 -2.15 -4.09
C GLN A 563 38.90 -0.81 -4.63
N GLY A 564 38.98 0.23 -3.79
CA GLY A 564 39.46 1.56 -4.19
C GLY A 564 38.44 2.40 -4.97
N LEU A 565 37.19 1.95 -5.06
CA LEU A 565 36.09 2.65 -5.74
C LEU A 565 35.33 3.52 -4.73
N SER A 566 35.84 4.74 -4.53
CA SER A 566 35.24 5.71 -3.60
C SER A 566 34.16 6.58 -4.26
N GLY A 567 33.35 7.23 -3.43
CA GLY A 567 32.30 8.15 -3.85
C GLY A 567 30.92 7.51 -3.99
N TYR A 568 29.93 8.36 -4.28
CA TYR A 568 28.55 7.94 -4.45
C TYR A 568 28.37 7.13 -5.73
N PHE A 569 27.65 6.01 -5.64
CA PHE A 569 27.14 5.29 -6.80
C PHE A 569 25.61 5.24 -6.77
N THR A 570 25.03 5.23 -7.97
CA THR A 570 23.59 5.11 -8.15
C THR A 570 23.21 3.63 -8.20
N LEU A 571 22.28 3.24 -7.33
CA LEU A 571 21.60 1.95 -7.36
C LEU A 571 20.15 2.19 -7.78
N HIS A 572 19.64 1.39 -8.70
CA HIS A 572 18.25 1.46 -9.16
C HIS A 572 17.43 0.33 -8.53
N SER A 573 16.14 0.57 -8.30
CA SER A 573 15.21 -0.45 -7.81
C SER A 573 14.55 -1.18 -8.98
N PRO A 574 14.37 -2.50 -8.94
CA PRO A 574 14.76 -3.42 -7.86
C PRO A 574 16.27 -3.64 -7.80
N ALA A 575 16.86 -3.72 -6.61
CA ALA A 575 18.26 -4.11 -6.37
C ALA A 575 18.44 -5.63 -6.52
N THR A 576 18.14 -6.15 -7.71
CA THR A 576 18.29 -7.57 -8.07
C THR A 576 19.71 -8.07 -7.86
N VAL A 577 19.87 -9.39 -7.75
CA VAL A 577 21.17 -10.09 -7.73
C VAL A 577 22.10 -9.59 -8.85
N GLU A 578 21.61 -9.39 -10.08
CA GLU A 578 22.39 -8.81 -11.19
C GLU A 578 22.98 -7.44 -10.82
N ARG A 579 22.13 -6.50 -10.41
CA ARG A 579 22.51 -5.13 -10.02
C ARG A 579 23.46 -5.09 -8.84
N LEU A 580 23.23 -5.93 -7.82
CA LEU A 580 24.09 -6.00 -6.65
C LEU A 580 25.47 -6.55 -7.02
N ARG A 581 25.52 -7.63 -7.80
CA ARG A 581 26.79 -8.21 -8.26
C ARG A 581 27.59 -7.21 -9.09
N MET A 582 26.94 -6.49 -10.00
CA MET A 582 27.59 -5.49 -10.84
C MET A 582 28.00 -4.22 -10.08
N ALA A 583 27.30 -3.87 -9.01
CA ALA A 583 27.68 -2.77 -8.12
C ALA A 583 28.97 -3.08 -7.34
N CYS A 584 29.15 -4.34 -6.95
CA CYS A 584 30.37 -4.89 -6.33
C CYS A 584 31.48 -5.14 -7.38
N ALA A 585 31.90 -4.08 -8.07
CA ALA A 585 32.94 -4.17 -9.09
C ALA A 585 34.30 -4.60 -8.49
N ASP A 586 34.91 -5.58 -9.13
CA ASP A 586 36.15 -6.27 -8.77
C ASP A 586 36.90 -6.74 -10.03
N GLU A 587 38.01 -7.45 -9.85
CA GLU A 587 38.80 -8.00 -10.97
C GLU A 587 38.00 -8.85 -11.96
N PHE A 588 36.97 -9.57 -11.50
CA PHE A 588 36.15 -10.42 -12.35
C PHE A 588 35.27 -9.56 -13.25
N THR A 589 34.63 -8.54 -12.70
CA THR A 589 33.82 -7.60 -13.49
C THR A 589 34.67 -6.86 -14.53
N TYR A 590 35.88 -6.42 -14.18
CA TYR A 590 36.76 -5.72 -15.14
C TYR A 590 37.18 -6.61 -16.32
N ARG A 591 37.47 -7.89 -16.07
CA ARG A 591 37.79 -8.85 -17.14
C ARG A 591 36.65 -9.04 -18.14
N VAL A 592 35.40 -8.91 -17.67
CA VAL A 592 34.20 -9.02 -18.53
C VAL A 592 33.88 -7.71 -19.25
N CYS A 593 34.20 -6.56 -18.66
CA CYS A 593 33.80 -5.25 -19.19
C CYS A 593 34.68 -4.71 -20.34
N LEU A 594 35.78 -5.39 -20.71
CA LEU A 594 36.71 -5.04 -21.82
C LEU A 594 37.31 -3.62 -21.81
N ASN A 595 36.92 -2.73 -20.89
CA ASN A 595 37.50 -1.43 -20.63
C ASN A 595 37.80 -1.30 -19.12
N GLU A 596 39.02 -0.85 -18.82
CA GLU A 596 39.45 -0.56 -17.45
C GLU A 596 38.60 0.60 -16.89
N HIS A 597 37.94 0.34 -15.74
CA HIS A 597 37.29 1.32 -14.83
C HIS A 597 35.79 1.63 -14.95
N GLU A 598 35.00 1.03 -15.85
CA GLU A 598 33.53 1.18 -15.81
C GLU A 598 32.82 -0.17 -15.61
N ALA A 599 31.97 -0.26 -14.57
CA ALA A 599 31.03 -1.36 -14.42
C ALA A 599 29.99 -1.28 -15.54
N LEU A 600 29.66 -2.40 -16.19
CA LEU A 600 28.53 -2.44 -17.13
C LEU A 600 27.28 -1.88 -16.43
N PRO A 601 26.54 -0.96 -17.07
CA PRO A 601 25.31 -0.47 -16.48
C PRO A 601 24.36 -1.66 -16.32
N PRO A 602 23.79 -1.87 -15.12
CA PRO A 602 22.88 -2.98 -14.91
C PRO A 602 21.72 -2.91 -15.90
N ARG A 603 21.36 -4.05 -16.51
CA ARG A 603 20.26 -4.11 -17.47
C ARG A 603 18.94 -4.02 -16.70
N GLY A 604 18.01 -3.23 -17.20
CA GLY A 604 16.73 -3.04 -16.54
C GLY A 604 15.68 -2.44 -17.46
N SER A 605 14.44 -2.87 -17.27
CA SER A 605 13.25 -2.37 -17.97
C SER A 605 12.66 -1.19 -17.21
N TYR A 606 13.24 0.01 -17.39
CA TYR A 606 12.82 1.23 -16.70
C TYR A 606 12.04 2.20 -17.56
#